data_AF-A0A3N5V8R2-F1
#
_entry.id   AF-A0A3N5V8R2-F1
#
_cell.length_a   1.000
_cell.length_b   1.000
_cell.length_c   1.000
_cell.angle_alpha   90.00
_cell.angle_beta   90.00
_cell.angle_gamma   90.00
#
_symmetry.space_group_name_H-M   'P 1'
#
loop_
_entity.id
_entity.type
_entity.pdbx_description
1 polymer ?
#
loop_
_entity_poly.entity_id
_entity_poly.type
_entity_poly.pdbx_seq_one_letter_code
_entity_poly.pdbx_strand_id
1 'polypeptide(L)'
;MSASSLKVAVYGLSTEGYKIASHISKKGIPVSIIDDSSGMAITLKPDIAKTYSSVTSFIQDETLLDFEPFDVAINNASFIFFTPRIRKSWPDAKNHIGSKFQDVIKHVNKDSSIINTVPTGFGANNENITLIEHRTGLNVGKNIFYHYMPISSISSTVFDAIIGTRSEVNTNLESMLSELYPDNTLKVADIESAEYFYCIRILRHYGLMSPIFEICKFADSSFQSQMMESLSFDDLYLDDLVSGLFDLNTILSSLTGISPLTLLLKGNIATVENYIKYLTEQIKIILKKYELKASKTKAIISWTFDPNEMRGDRLEIISRLESRLKDYVGDVERHDSIFDFYSSEKKLIVVSCSKIDFERINKNNPNSEIIIVKATPLLGESSMQS
;
A
#
# COMPACT_ATOMS: atom_id res chain seq x y z
N MET A 1 25.72 -20.87 -12.27
CA MET A 1 24.63 -21.50 -13.06
C MET A 1 24.51 -20.74 -14.38
N SER A 2 24.42 -21.42 -15.52
CA SER A 2 24.22 -20.76 -16.82
C SER A 2 22.82 -20.14 -16.89
N ALA A 3 22.67 -19.03 -17.63
CA ALA A 3 21.41 -18.27 -17.74
C ALA A 3 20.20 -19.10 -18.24
N SER A 4 20.42 -20.31 -18.79
CA SER A 4 19.38 -21.21 -19.28
C SER A 4 18.63 -22.01 -18.19
N SER A 5 19.06 -21.96 -16.92
CA SER A 5 18.41 -22.69 -15.81
C SER A 5 17.73 -21.78 -14.78
N LEU A 6 17.74 -20.47 -14.99
CA LEU A 6 17.24 -19.50 -14.03
C LEU A 6 15.73 -19.32 -14.20
N LYS A 7 14.94 -19.63 -13.18
CA LYS A 7 13.49 -19.40 -13.14
C LYS A 7 13.12 -18.56 -11.92
N VAL A 8 12.13 -17.68 -12.07
CA VAL A 8 11.65 -16.81 -11.01
C VAL A 8 10.17 -17.07 -10.77
N ALA A 9 9.78 -17.18 -9.51
CA ALA A 9 8.38 -17.16 -9.11
C ALA A 9 8.08 -15.85 -8.36
N VAL A 10 6.93 -15.23 -8.64
CA VAL A 10 6.44 -14.06 -7.91
C VAL A 10 5.11 -14.42 -7.26
N TYR A 11 5.11 -14.55 -5.95
CA TYR A 11 3.93 -14.92 -5.18
C TYR A 11 3.06 -13.71 -4.88
N GLY A 12 1.88 -13.66 -5.50
CA GLY A 12 0.88 -12.61 -5.33
C GLY A 12 0.74 -11.74 -6.56
N LEU A 13 -0.44 -11.79 -7.19
CA LEU A 13 -0.84 -10.97 -8.33
C LEU A 13 -1.26 -9.57 -7.86
N SER A 14 -0.31 -8.85 -7.26
CA SER A 14 -0.42 -7.44 -6.87
C SER A 14 0.26 -6.53 -7.90
N THR A 15 0.05 -5.22 -7.81
CA THR A 15 0.77 -4.25 -8.63
C THR A 15 2.28 -4.34 -8.45
N GLU A 16 2.74 -4.46 -7.22
CA GLU A 16 4.15 -4.61 -6.87
C GLU A 16 4.73 -5.93 -7.40
N GLY A 17 3.99 -7.03 -7.21
CA GLY A 17 4.37 -8.35 -7.74
C GLY A 17 4.43 -8.34 -9.27
N TYR A 18 3.41 -7.79 -9.93
CA TYR A 18 3.37 -7.68 -11.39
C TYR A 18 4.48 -6.78 -11.93
N LYS A 19 4.80 -5.67 -11.26
CA LYS A 19 5.92 -4.79 -11.64
C LYS A 19 7.25 -5.54 -11.60
N ILE A 20 7.51 -6.32 -10.54
CA ILE A 20 8.71 -7.15 -10.43
C ILE A 20 8.71 -8.22 -11.54
N ALA A 21 7.61 -8.94 -11.70
CA ALA A 21 7.49 -10.01 -12.68
C ALA A 21 7.69 -9.50 -14.12
N SER A 22 7.01 -8.42 -14.49
CA SER A 22 7.09 -7.79 -15.82
C SER A 22 8.51 -7.29 -16.10
N HIS A 23 9.17 -6.68 -15.11
CA HIS A 23 10.55 -6.24 -15.24
C HIS A 23 11.51 -7.40 -15.54
N ILE A 24 11.46 -8.47 -14.72
CA ILE A 24 12.33 -9.64 -14.85
C ILE A 24 12.04 -10.37 -16.18
N SER A 25 10.76 -10.51 -16.55
CA SER A 25 10.35 -11.13 -17.80
C SER A 25 10.85 -10.34 -19.03
N LYS A 26 10.82 -8.99 -18.99
CA LYS A 26 11.38 -8.15 -20.07
C LYS A 26 12.88 -8.36 -20.30
N LYS A 27 13.62 -8.80 -19.28
CA LYS A 27 15.04 -9.19 -19.37
C LYS A 27 15.25 -10.60 -19.96
N GLY A 28 14.18 -11.29 -20.35
CA GLY A 28 14.23 -12.63 -20.96
C GLY A 28 14.34 -13.77 -19.96
N ILE A 29 14.21 -13.49 -18.66
CA ILE A 29 14.22 -14.51 -17.61
C ILE A 29 12.81 -15.11 -17.49
N PRO A 30 12.64 -16.45 -17.49
CA PRO A 30 11.35 -17.08 -17.24
C PRO A 30 10.76 -16.70 -15.88
N VAL A 31 9.54 -16.15 -15.89
CA VAL A 31 8.81 -15.77 -14.67
C VAL A 31 7.45 -16.44 -14.63
N SER A 32 7.10 -17.01 -13.49
CA SER A 32 5.73 -17.44 -13.16
C SER A 32 5.17 -16.51 -12.08
N ILE A 33 4.07 -15.81 -12.37
CA ILE A 33 3.37 -14.97 -11.37
C ILE A 33 2.19 -15.73 -10.80
N ILE A 34 2.10 -15.83 -9.48
CA ILE A 34 1.11 -16.65 -8.79
C ILE A 34 -0.04 -15.77 -8.35
N ASP A 35 -1.24 -16.11 -8.81
CA ASP A 35 -2.46 -15.58 -8.20
C ASP A 35 -2.75 -16.35 -6.91
N ASP A 36 -2.57 -15.65 -5.80
CA ASP A 36 -2.75 -16.16 -4.45
C ASP A 36 -4.23 -16.44 -4.09
N SER A 37 -5.19 -16.04 -4.95
CA SER A 37 -6.60 -16.39 -4.78
C SER A 37 -7.02 -17.68 -5.49
N SER A 38 -6.43 -17.99 -6.65
CA SER A 38 -6.75 -19.19 -7.42
C SER A 38 -5.81 -20.37 -7.13
N GLY A 39 -4.61 -20.12 -6.58
CA GLY A 39 -3.60 -21.16 -6.38
C GLY A 39 -2.92 -21.59 -7.69
N MET A 40 -3.00 -20.74 -8.72
CA MET A 40 -2.41 -20.97 -10.04
C MET A 40 -1.28 -19.99 -10.30
N ALA A 41 -0.30 -20.43 -11.09
CA ALA A 41 0.79 -19.60 -11.58
C ALA A 41 0.63 -19.35 -13.08
N ILE A 42 0.74 -18.11 -13.50
CA ILE A 42 0.65 -17.66 -14.89
C ILE A 42 2.07 -17.48 -15.41
N THR A 43 2.38 -18.11 -16.54
CA THR A 43 3.70 -17.94 -17.17
C THR A 43 3.77 -16.58 -17.89
N LEU A 44 4.66 -15.70 -17.42
CA LEU A 44 4.83 -14.36 -17.97
C LEU A 44 5.97 -14.34 -19.00
N LYS A 45 5.61 -14.41 -20.28
CA LYS A 45 6.55 -14.29 -21.41
C LYS A 45 6.93 -12.81 -21.67
N PRO A 46 8.11 -12.51 -22.23
CA PRO A 46 8.56 -11.13 -22.46
C PRO A 46 7.58 -10.31 -23.31
N ASP A 47 6.93 -10.92 -24.31
CA ASP A 47 5.98 -10.24 -25.18
C ASP A 47 4.67 -9.89 -24.46
N ILE A 48 4.22 -10.76 -23.55
CA ILE A 48 3.06 -10.48 -22.67
C ILE A 48 3.40 -9.31 -21.75
N ALA A 49 4.57 -9.33 -21.11
CA ALA A 49 5.02 -8.26 -20.21
C ALA A 49 5.18 -6.90 -20.91
N LYS A 50 5.50 -6.89 -22.22
CA LYS A 50 5.56 -5.67 -23.03
C LYS A 50 4.18 -5.18 -23.47
N THR A 51 3.24 -6.10 -23.70
CA THR A 51 1.88 -5.79 -24.15
C THR A 51 1.06 -5.16 -23.04
N TYR A 52 1.11 -5.74 -21.83
CA TYR A 52 0.35 -5.27 -20.68
C TYR A 52 1.22 -4.37 -19.80
N SER A 53 0.89 -3.08 -19.76
CA SER A 53 1.64 -2.08 -18.97
C SER A 53 1.25 -2.06 -17.49
N SER A 54 0.09 -2.62 -17.13
CA SER A 54 -0.41 -2.67 -15.75
C SER A 54 -1.03 -4.01 -15.40
N VAL A 55 -1.04 -4.33 -14.11
CA VAL A 55 -1.68 -5.54 -13.59
C VAL A 55 -3.18 -5.57 -13.88
N THR A 56 -3.85 -4.41 -13.88
CA THR A 56 -5.27 -4.30 -14.23
C THR A 56 -5.54 -4.76 -15.66
N SER A 57 -4.75 -4.29 -16.64
CA SER A 57 -4.88 -4.74 -18.03
C SER A 57 -4.54 -6.22 -18.20
N PHE A 58 -3.58 -6.73 -17.42
CA PHE A 58 -3.16 -8.12 -17.45
C PHE A 58 -4.24 -9.08 -16.91
N ILE A 59 -4.87 -8.73 -15.79
CA ILE A 59 -5.94 -9.53 -15.16
C ILE A 59 -7.16 -9.66 -16.10
N GLN A 60 -7.49 -8.59 -16.85
CA GLN A 60 -8.64 -8.61 -17.76
C GLN A 60 -8.54 -9.68 -18.86
N ASP A 61 -7.32 -9.97 -19.31
CA ASP A 61 -7.05 -10.92 -20.40
C ASP A 61 -6.36 -12.22 -19.91
N GLU A 62 -6.32 -12.45 -18.59
CA GLU A 62 -5.60 -13.55 -17.95
C GLU A 62 -6.03 -14.94 -18.44
N THR A 63 -7.33 -15.11 -18.76
CA THR A 63 -7.91 -16.39 -19.21
C THR A 63 -7.27 -16.96 -20.49
N LEU A 64 -6.51 -16.13 -21.22
CA LEU A 64 -5.85 -16.50 -22.47
C LEU A 64 -4.41 -16.99 -22.26
N LEU A 65 -3.94 -17.06 -21.02
CA LEU A 65 -2.53 -17.32 -20.68
C LEU A 65 -2.28 -18.77 -20.24
N ASP A 66 -1.01 -19.17 -20.28
CA ASP A 66 -0.57 -20.50 -19.86
C ASP A 66 -0.47 -20.55 -18.33
N PHE A 67 -1.05 -21.60 -17.73
CA PHE A 67 -1.05 -21.81 -16.28
C PHE A 67 -0.32 -23.09 -15.86
N GLU A 68 0.29 -23.05 -14.68
CA GLU A 68 0.78 -24.22 -13.95
C GLU A 68 0.35 -24.16 -12.47
N PRO A 69 0.29 -25.29 -11.75
CA PRO A 69 0.04 -25.28 -10.31
C PRO A 69 1.08 -24.45 -9.54
N PHE A 70 0.66 -23.66 -8.53
CA PHE A 70 1.60 -22.76 -7.84
C PHE A 70 2.75 -23.48 -7.15
N ASP A 71 2.51 -24.67 -6.61
CA ASP A 71 3.51 -25.50 -5.94
C ASP A 71 4.61 -25.92 -6.90
N VAL A 72 4.25 -26.28 -8.14
CA VAL A 72 5.19 -26.59 -9.22
C VAL A 72 6.01 -25.37 -9.61
N ALA A 73 5.39 -24.19 -9.72
CA ALA A 73 6.09 -22.94 -10.02
C ALA A 73 7.12 -22.58 -8.93
N ILE A 74 6.72 -22.68 -7.66
CA ILE A 74 7.62 -22.43 -6.52
C ILE A 74 8.76 -23.45 -6.48
N ASN A 75 8.47 -24.73 -6.69
CA ASN A 75 9.47 -25.80 -6.64
C ASN A 75 10.56 -25.62 -7.72
N ASN A 76 10.16 -25.16 -8.91
CA ASN A 76 11.08 -24.97 -10.03
C ASN A 76 11.84 -23.64 -9.99
N ALA A 77 11.51 -22.72 -9.09
CA ALA A 77 12.08 -21.38 -9.06
C ALA A 77 13.42 -21.32 -8.30
N SER A 78 14.38 -20.60 -8.88
CA SER A 78 15.64 -20.27 -8.20
C SER A 78 15.48 -19.05 -7.29
N PHE A 79 14.60 -18.12 -7.66
CA PHE A 79 14.27 -16.93 -6.87
C PHE A 79 12.77 -16.81 -6.71
N ILE A 80 12.31 -16.59 -5.48
CA ILE A 80 10.90 -16.48 -5.12
C ILE A 80 10.67 -15.13 -4.46
N PHE A 81 9.99 -14.22 -5.16
CA PHE A 81 9.56 -12.94 -4.58
C PHE A 81 8.22 -13.13 -3.88
N PHE A 82 8.15 -12.81 -2.59
CA PHE A 82 6.94 -12.92 -1.81
C PHE A 82 6.26 -11.55 -1.69
N THR A 83 5.22 -11.33 -2.50
CA THR A 83 4.47 -10.07 -2.68
C THR A 83 2.94 -10.31 -2.54
N PRO A 84 2.46 -10.96 -1.46
CA PRO A 84 1.07 -11.42 -1.33
C PRO A 84 0.08 -10.25 -1.30
N ARG A 85 -1.13 -10.44 -1.84
CA ARG A 85 -2.19 -9.45 -1.63
C ARG A 85 -2.72 -9.52 -0.20
N ILE A 86 -2.72 -8.38 0.47
CA ILE A 86 -3.17 -8.20 1.84
C ILE A 86 -4.52 -7.49 1.78
N ARG A 87 -5.60 -8.25 2.03
CA ARG A 87 -7.00 -7.77 1.97
C ARG A 87 -7.75 -7.92 3.28
N LYS A 88 -7.07 -8.41 4.31
CA LYS A 88 -7.61 -8.47 5.68
C LYS A 88 -7.15 -7.23 6.44
N SER A 89 -8.01 -6.71 7.30
CA SER A 89 -7.65 -5.67 8.27
C SER A 89 -6.68 -6.20 9.31
N TRP A 90 -5.98 -5.29 9.97
CA TRP A 90 -5.23 -5.63 11.18
C TRP A 90 -6.19 -5.98 12.34
N PRO A 91 -5.94 -7.04 13.16
CA PRO A 91 -4.75 -7.91 13.20
C PRO A 91 -4.81 -9.16 12.31
N ASP A 92 -5.95 -9.49 11.70
CA ASP A 92 -6.15 -10.71 10.92
C ASP A 92 -5.17 -10.84 9.74
N ALA A 93 -4.75 -9.70 9.19
CA ALA A 93 -3.71 -9.62 8.17
C ALA A 93 -2.42 -10.38 8.55
N LYS A 94 -1.98 -10.29 9.81
CA LYS A 94 -0.75 -10.94 10.29
C LYS A 94 -0.82 -12.46 10.11
N ASN A 95 -1.92 -13.05 10.57
CA ASN A 95 -2.13 -14.49 10.47
C ASN A 95 -2.26 -14.93 9.01
N HIS A 96 -3.00 -14.16 8.21
CA HIS A 96 -3.19 -14.44 6.79
C HIS A 96 -1.88 -14.44 6.00
N ILE A 97 -0.98 -13.47 6.25
CA ILE A 97 0.35 -13.41 5.64
C ILE A 97 1.21 -14.59 6.10
N GLY A 98 1.18 -14.91 7.39
CA GLY A 98 1.91 -16.06 7.95
C GLY A 98 1.48 -17.39 7.33
N SER A 99 0.17 -17.59 7.10
CA SER A 99 -0.35 -18.77 6.41
C SER A 99 0.15 -18.85 4.97
N LYS A 100 0.04 -17.75 4.20
CA LYS A 100 0.54 -17.69 2.82
C LYS A 100 2.04 -17.96 2.73
N PHE A 101 2.83 -17.39 3.64
CA PHE A 101 4.26 -17.63 3.69
C PHE A 101 4.58 -19.10 3.99
N GLN A 102 3.83 -19.71 4.94
CA GLN A 102 3.95 -21.15 5.22
C GLN A 102 3.61 -22.02 4.01
N ASP A 103 2.62 -21.64 3.20
CA ASP A 103 2.26 -22.38 2.00
C ASP A 103 3.36 -22.30 0.93
N VAL A 104 4.01 -21.14 0.77
CA VAL A 104 5.15 -20.99 -0.12
C VAL A 104 6.34 -21.85 0.32
N ILE A 105 6.77 -21.74 1.58
CA ILE A 105 7.98 -22.43 2.06
C ILE A 105 7.85 -23.96 2.11
N LYS A 106 6.63 -24.51 2.01
CA LYS A 106 6.44 -25.97 1.89
C LYS A 106 6.96 -26.54 0.57
N HIS A 107 7.04 -25.71 -0.47
CA HIS A 107 7.35 -26.15 -1.83
C HIS A 107 8.73 -25.72 -2.32
N VAL A 108 9.47 -24.94 -1.52
CA VAL A 108 10.80 -24.44 -1.89
C VAL A 108 11.85 -25.55 -1.89
N ASN A 109 12.77 -25.48 -2.85
CA ASN A 109 13.85 -26.44 -3.00
C ASN A 109 15.17 -25.92 -2.44
N LYS A 110 16.12 -26.84 -2.28
CA LYS A 110 17.52 -26.52 -1.99
C LYS A 110 18.07 -25.51 -3.00
N ASP A 111 18.92 -24.61 -2.51
CA ASP A 111 19.63 -23.56 -3.26
C ASP A 111 18.71 -22.46 -3.81
N SER A 112 17.42 -22.46 -3.45
CA SER A 112 16.47 -21.39 -3.77
C SER A 112 16.73 -20.15 -2.90
N SER A 113 16.40 -18.97 -3.43
CA SER A 113 16.44 -17.70 -2.72
C SER A 113 15.04 -17.15 -2.53
N ILE A 114 14.63 -16.90 -1.29
CA ILE A 114 13.35 -16.31 -0.92
C ILE A 114 13.58 -14.82 -0.66
N ILE A 115 12.87 -13.95 -1.37
CA ILE A 115 12.89 -12.51 -1.18
C ILE A 115 11.57 -12.11 -0.53
N ASN A 116 11.60 -11.88 0.78
CA ASN A 116 10.46 -11.35 1.51
C ASN A 116 10.34 -9.84 1.27
N THR A 117 9.26 -9.43 0.60
CA THR A 117 8.99 -8.01 0.33
C THR A 117 7.93 -7.39 1.23
N VAL A 118 7.31 -8.22 2.08
CA VAL A 118 6.31 -7.77 3.03
C VAL A 118 7.02 -7.04 4.17
N PRO A 119 6.60 -5.82 4.53
CA PRO A 119 7.08 -5.13 5.72
C PRO A 119 7.01 -6.00 6.95
N THR A 120 8.06 -5.97 7.76
CA THR A 120 8.10 -6.68 9.03
C THR A 120 8.59 -5.76 10.14
N GLY A 121 8.20 -6.06 11.37
CA GLY A 121 8.75 -5.42 12.56
C GLY A 121 10.06 -6.08 13.00
N PHE A 122 10.52 -5.73 14.19
CA PHE A 122 11.78 -6.19 14.77
C PHE A 122 11.80 -7.70 15.01
N GLY A 123 12.83 -8.38 14.54
CA GLY A 123 13.05 -9.82 14.76
C GLY A 123 12.11 -10.74 13.97
N ALA A 124 11.12 -10.20 13.25
CA ALA A 124 10.15 -11.00 12.52
C ALA A 124 10.78 -11.71 11.30
N ASN A 125 11.82 -11.15 10.69
CA ASN A 125 12.56 -11.90 9.66
C ASN A 125 13.36 -13.06 10.27
N ASN A 126 13.83 -12.95 11.51
CA ASN A 126 14.47 -14.06 12.21
C ASN A 126 13.46 -15.17 12.52
N GLU A 127 12.21 -14.83 12.88
CA GLU A 127 11.12 -15.79 12.99
C GLU A 127 10.85 -16.51 11.65
N ASN A 128 10.82 -15.76 10.53
CA ASN A 128 10.67 -16.35 9.19
C ASN A 128 11.82 -17.29 8.85
N ILE A 129 13.06 -16.93 9.18
CA ILE A 129 14.24 -17.79 8.98
C ILE A 129 14.08 -19.08 9.78
N THR A 130 13.78 -19.00 11.08
CA THR A 130 13.56 -20.19 11.91
C THR A 130 12.44 -21.07 11.37
N LEU A 131 11.37 -20.45 10.87
CA LEU A 131 10.25 -21.16 10.27
C LEU A 131 10.65 -21.89 8.98
N ILE A 132 11.44 -21.26 8.11
CA ILE A 132 11.99 -21.88 6.89
C ILE A 132 12.84 -23.10 7.27
N GLU A 133 13.77 -22.94 8.20
CA GLU A 133 14.68 -24.01 8.62
C GLU A 133 13.91 -25.18 9.22
N HIS A 134 12.92 -24.90 10.07
CA HIS A 134 12.07 -25.91 10.69
C HIS A 134 11.20 -26.66 9.68
N ARG A 135 10.62 -25.96 8.69
CA ARG A 135 9.70 -26.57 7.71
C ARG A 135 10.42 -27.34 6.62
N THR A 136 11.57 -26.86 6.18
CA THR A 136 12.31 -27.43 5.04
C THR A 136 13.42 -28.40 5.46
N GLY A 137 13.91 -28.29 6.70
CA GLY A 137 15.14 -28.97 7.14
C GLY A 137 16.42 -28.39 6.53
N LEU A 138 16.32 -27.30 5.78
CA LEU A 138 17.45 -26.57 5.19
C LEU A 138 17.97 -25.51 6.19
N ASN A 139 19.17 -24.97 5.93
CA ASN A 139 19.81 -23.96 6.76
C ASN A 139 20.00 -22.68 5.93
N VAL A 140 19.46 -21.57 6.43
CA VAL A 140 19.51 -20.29 5.74
C VAL A 140 20.97 -19.78 5.67
N GLY A 141 21.39 -19.38 4.47
CA GLY A 141 22.75 -18.93 4.18
C GLY A 141 23.72 -20.05 3.80
N LYS A 142 23.27 -21.31 3.78
CA LYS A 142 24.08 -22.46 3.32
C LYS A 142 23.49 -23.15 2.10
N ASN A 143 22.24 -23.60 2.21
CA ASN A 143 21.59 -24.42 1.18
C ASN A 143 20.14 -23.97 0.90
N ILE A 144 19.77 -22.81 1.44
CA ILE A 144 18.63 -21.99 1.06
C ILE A 144 18.98 -20.55 1.45
N PHE A 145 18.50 -19.56 0.70
CA PHE A 145 18.85 -18.16 0.94
C PHE A 145 17.59 -17.35 1.24
N TYR A 146 17.74 -16.39 2.16
CA TYR A 146 16.65 -15.51 2.56
C TYR A 146 17.15 -14.06 2.47
N HIS A 147 16.31 -13.22 1.89
CA HIS A 147 16.55 -11.80 1.72
C HIS A 147 15.29 -11.03 2.17
N TYR A 148 15.50 -9.96 2.92
CA TYR A 148 14.45 -9.02 3.29
C TYR A 148 14.57 -7.78 2.42
N MET A 149 13.60 -7.52 1.55
CA MET A 149 13.58 -6.38 0.64
C MET A 149 12.20 -5.71 0.67
N PRO A 150 11.86 -5.00 1.77
CA PRO A 150 10.53 -4.47 1.96
C PRO A 150 10.18 -3.41 0.91
N ILE A 151 9.04 -3.58 0.23
CA ILE A 151 8.54 -2.61 -0.74
C ILE A 151 7.60 -1.65 -0.01
N SER A 152 7.93 -0.36 0.02
CA SER A 152 7.13 0.66 0.72
C SER A 152 6.07 1.30 -0.19
N SER A 153 4.93 1.66 0.39
CA SER A 153 3.93 2.54 -0.25
C SER A 153 4.28 4.03 -0.14
N ILE A 154 5.27 4.39 0.68
CA ILE A 154 5.79 5.75 0.79
C ILE A 154 6.77 5.99 -0.38
N SER A 155 6.69 7.16 -1.02
CA SER A 155 7.49 7.51 -2.19
C SER A 155 8.96 7.08 -2.09
N SER A 156 9.45 6.40 -3.13
CA SER A 156 10.84 5.97 -3.26
C SER A 156 11.82 7.14 -3.40
N THR A 157 11.39 8.30 -3.87
CA THR A 157 12.24 9.50 -4.01
C THR A 157 12.78 10.01 -2.68
N VAL A 158 12.18 9.60 -1.56
CA VAL A 158 12.55 10.04 -0.21
C VAL A 158 13.52 9.07 0.46
N PHE A 159 13.55 7.80 0.03
CA PHE A 159 14.29 6.75 0.71
C PHE A 159 14.81 5.68 -0.26
N ASP A 160 16.12 5.41 -0.17
CA ASP A 160 16.78 4.31 -0.88
C ASP A 160 16.09 2.95 -0.66
N ALA A 161 16.21 2.07 -1.66
CA ALA A 161 15.83 0.67 -1.51
C ALA A 161 16.87 -0.04 -0.63
N ILE A 162 16.41 -1.00 0.18
CA ILE A 162 17.29 -1.78 1.05
C ILE A 162 17.03 -3.28 0.87
N ILE A 163 18.11 -4.06 0.86
CA ILE A 163 18.08 -5.51 0.93
C ILE A 163 18.90 -5.98 2.14
N GLY A 164 18.23 -6.64 3.06
CA GLY A 164 18.82 -7.34 4.19
C GLY A 164 19.13 -8.78 3.83
N THR A 165 20.34 -9.26 4.10
CA THR A 165 20.71 -10.66 3.83
C THR A 165 21.81 -11.15 4.78
N ARG A 166 21.88 -12.47 4.97
CA ARG A 166 22.96 -13.14 5.74
C ARG A 166 24.10 -13.65 4.86
N SER A 167 23.96 -13.59 3.55
CA SER A 167 24.93 -14.07 2.56
C SER A 167 25.29 -12.95 1.60
N GLU A 168 26.36 -13.12 0.83
CA GLU A 168 26.60 -12.22 -0.31
C GLU A 168 25.40 -12.23 -1.25
N VAL A 169 25.06 -11.05 -1.79
CA VAL A 169 23.96 -10.94 -2.74
C VAL A 169 24.40 -11.60 -4.04
N ASN A 170 23.59 -12.52 -4.54
CA ASN A 170 23.87 -13.23 -5.78
C ASN A 170 23.89 -12.25 -6.96
N THR A 171 24.88 -12.33 -7.84
CA THR A 171 24.99 -11.44 -9.02
C THR A 171 23.78 -11.51 -9.95
N ASN A 172 23.08 -12.65 -10.03
CA ASN A 172 21.81 -12.75 -10.75
C ASN A 172 20.71 -11.92 -10.08
N LEU A 173 20.65 -11.93 -8.73
CA LEU A 173 19.70 -11.11 -7.98
C LEU A 173 19.98 -9.63 -8.17
N GLU A 174 21.24 -9.21 -8.08
CA GLU A 174 21.64 -7.83 -8.37
C GLU A 174 21.25 -7.41 -9.80
N SER A 175 21.52 -8.26 -10.80
CA SER A 175 21.11 -8.05 -12.19
C SER A 175 19.59 -7.88 -12.33
N MET A 176 18.80 -8.73 -11.64
CA MET A 176 17.34 -8.64 -11.65
C MET A 176 16.82 -7.35 -10.99
N LEU A 177 17.53 -6.81 -9.99
CA LEU A 177 17.10 -5.62 -9.23
C LEU A 177 17.61 -4.29 -9.80
N SER A 178 18.75 -4.29 -10.52
CA SER A 178 19.52 -3.11 -10.96
C SER A 178 18.78 -2.02 -11.75
N GLU A 179 17.56 -2.30 -12.23
CA GLU A 179 16.71 -1.36 -12.99
C GLU A 179 15.28 -1.24 -12.42
N LEU A 180 14.94 -2.02 -11.39
CA LEU A 180 13.67 -1.82 -10.66
C LEU A 180 13.69 -0.52 -9.85
N TYR A 181 14.88 -0.05 -9.50
CA TYR A 181 15.13 1.12 -8.68
C TYR A 181 16.15 2.05 -9.37
N PRO A 182 15.82 2.63 -10.54
CA PRO A 182 16.76 3.41 -11.34
C PRO A 182 17.26 4.68 -10.63
N ASP A 183 16.42 5.28 -9.80
CA ASP A 183 16.73 6.52 -9.07
C ASP A 183 17.32 6.28 -7.67
N ASN A 184 17.35 5.03 -7.19
CA ASN A 184 17.73 4.70 -5.82
C ASN A 184 18.91 3.73 -5.80
N THR A 185 19.90 4.01 -4.95
CA THR A 185 20.97 3.04 -4.71
C THR A 185 20.42 1.89 -3.88
N LEU A 186 20.50 0.65 -4.38
CA LEU A 186 20.15 -0.53 -3.59
C LEU A 186 21.20 -0.69 -2.48
N LYS A 187 20.81 -0.42 -1.24
CA LYS A 187 21.67 -0.60 -0.08
C LYS A 187 21.60 -2.04 0.40
N VAL A 188 22.76 -2.67 0.52
CA VAL A 188 22.90 -4.02 1.09
C VAL A 188 23.27 -3.89 2.56
N ALA A 189 22.56 -4.60 3.43
CA ALA A 189 22.82 -4.65 4.86
C ALA A 189 22.57 -6.07 5.42
N ASP A 190 22.92 -6.30 6.68
CA ASP A 190 22.37 -7.45 7.41
C ASP A 190 20.86 -7.30 7.62
N ILE A 191 20.19 -8.40 7.94
CA ILE A 191 18.72 -8.46 8.01
C ILE A 191 18.18 -7.54 9.10
N GLU A 192 18.78 -7.58 10.28
CA GLU A 192 18.38 -6.76 11.43
C GLU A 192 18.55 -5.27 11.13
N SER A 193 19.67 -4.87 10.53
CA SER A 193 19.87 -3.49 10.06
C SER A 193 18.80 -3.08 9.05
N ALA A 194 18.46 -3.95 8.09
CA ALA A 194 17.42 -3.66 7.11
C ALA A 194 16.02 -3.48 7.74
N GLU A 195 15.69 -4.26 8.78
CA GLU A 195 14.49 -4.03 9.60
C GLU A 195 14.52 -2.64 10.24
N TYR A 196 15.63 -2.26 10.87
CA TYR A 196 15.75 -0.97 11.55
C TYR A 196 15.64 0.21 10.59
N PHE A 197 16.33 0.16 9.45
CA PHE A 197 16.23 1.20 8.43
C PHE A 197 14.79 1.35 7.91
N TYR A 198 14.10 0.23 7.68
CA TYR A 198 12.71 0.27 7.24
C TYR A 198 11.78 0.84 8.31
N CYS A 199 11.93 0.43 9.57
CA CYS A 199 11.18 0.97 10.69
C CYS A 199 11.37 2.49 10.83
N ILE A 200 12.61 2.96 10.72
CA ILE A 200 12.94 4.40 10.76
C ILE A 200 12.26 5.14 9.61
N ARG A 201 12.23 4.57 8.40
CA ARG A 201 11.53 5.16 7.24
C ARG A 201 10.04 5.38 7.54
N ILE A 202 9.34 4.36 8.04
CA ILE A 202 7.91 4.48 8.38
C ILE A 202 7.68 5.49 9.51
N LEU A 203 8.51 5.46 10.56
CA LEU A 203 8.40 6.38 11.69
C LEU A 203 8.70 7.83 11.30
N ARG A 204 9.61 8.08 10.35
CA ARG A 204 9.88 9.43 9.84
C ARG A 204 8.69 9.99 9.07
N HIS A 205 8.03 9.16 8.26
CA HIS A 205 6.79 9.55 7.56
C HIS A 205 5.70 9.99 8.55
N TYR A 206 5.36 9.11 9.49
CA TYR A 206 4.32 9.42 10.49
C TYR A 206 4.74 10.48 11.51
N GLY A 207 6.03 10.59 11.82
CA GLY A 207 6.57 11.63 12.71
C GLY A 207 6.41 13.04 12.14
N LEU A 208 6.33 13.18 10.81
CA LEU A 208 6.00 14.44 10.15
C LEU A 208 4.48 14.61 10.00
N MET A 209 3.77 13.58 9.57
CA MET A 209 2.34 13.66 9.28
C MET A 209 1.47 13.78 10.53
N SER A 210 1.62 12.88 11.51
CA SER A 210 0.68 12.80 12.63
C SER A 210 0.56 14.10 13.45
N PRO A 211 1.66 14.78 13.82
CA PRO A 211 1.56 16.03 14.57
C PRO A 211 0.80 17.11 13.82
N ILE A 212 0.98 17.23 12.50
CA ILE A 212 0.26 18.21 11.67
C ILE A 212 -1.24 17.91 11.73
N PHE A 213 -1.64 16.68 11.45
CA PHE A 213 -3.04 16.27 11.49
C PHE A 213 -3.69 16.38 12.88
N GLU A 214 -2.93 16.23 13.97
CA GLU A 214 -3.45 16.41 15.33
C GLU A 214 -3.56 17.89 15.73
N ILE A 215 -2.53 18.71 15.46
CA ILE A 215 -2.51 20.13 15.83
C ILE A 215 -3.59 20.91 15.06
N CYS A 216 -3.76 20.62 13.77
CA CYS A 216 -4.73 21.33 12.93
C CYS A 216 -6.19 21.15 13.39
N LYS A 217 -6.51 20.14 14.22
CA LYS A 217 -7.85 19.99 14.82
C LYS A 217 -8.20 21.10 15.80
N PHE A 218 -7.19 21.74 16.38
CA PHE A 218 -7.34 22.84 17.34
C PHE A 218 -7.25 24.22 16.68
N ALA A 219 -7.00 24.27 15.38
CA ALA A 219 -6.94 25.52 14.63
C ALA A 219 -8.29 26.23 14.65
N ASP A 220 -8.29 27.51 14.99
CA ASP A 220 -9.45 28.37 14.78
C ASP A 220 -9.44 28.99 13.38
N SER A 221 -10.53 29.67 13.03
CA SER A 221 -10.69 30.33 11.72
C SER A 221 -9.62 31.39 11.41
N SER A 222 -9.05 32.02 12.44
CA SER A 222 -8.01 33.04 12.28
C SER A 222 -6.65 32.39 11.93
N PHE A 223 -6.32 31.28 12.61
CA PHE A 223 -5.14 30.49 12.32
C PHE A 223 -5.24 29.81 10.96
N GLN A 224 -6.40 29.24 10.62
CA GLN A 224 -6.65 28.66 9.29
C GLN A 224 -6.37 29.66 8.17
N SER A 225 -6.89 30.88 8.29
CA SER A 225 -6.71 31.93 7.27
C SER A 225 -5.23 32.32 7.09
N GLN A 226 -4.49 32.49 8.20
CA GLN A 226 -3.06 32.83 8.18
C GLN A 226 -2.16 31.68 7.70
N MET A 227 -2.53 30.43 7.99
CA MET A 227 -1.77 29.26 7.57
C MET A 227 -1.95 28.96 6.08
N MET A 228 -3.16 29.13 5.52
CA MET A 228 -3.35 29.01 4.07
C MET A 228 -2.48 30.02 3.29
N GLU A 229 -2.13 31.16 3.90
CA GLU A 229 -1.27 32.18 3.30
C GLU A 229 0.24 31.90 3.46
N SER A 230 0.66 31.06 4.42
CA SER A 230 2.07 30.98 4.83
C SER A 230 2.72 29.59 4.84
N LEU A 231 1.96 28.49 4.90
CA LEU A 231 2.49 27.12 4.89
C LEU A 231 1.73 26.26 3.88
N SER A 232 2.45 25.58 2.99
CA SER A 232 1.90 24.70 1.95
C SER A 232 1.43 23.34 2.51
N PHE A 233 0.60 23.34 3.56
CA PHE A 233 -0.11 22.13 4.01
C PHE A 233 -1.26 21.74 3.08
N ASP A 234 -1.58 22.59 2.10
CA ASP A 234 -2.59 22.34 1.06
C ASP A 234 -2.29 21.09 0.22
N ASP A 235 -1.06 20.58 0.26
CA ASP A 235 -0.63 19.41 -0.48
C ASP A 235 -0.76 18.10 0.31
N LEU A 236 -1.14 18.14 1.60
CA LEU A 236 -1.30 16.95 2.43
C LEU A 236 -2.76 16.53 2.52
N TYR A 237 -3.03 15.27 2.18
CA TYR A 237 -4.37 14.70 2.16
C TYR A 237 -4.46 13.43 3.01
N LEU A 238 -5.70 12.94 3.20
CA LEU A 238 -5.97 11.64 3.81
C LEU A 238 -5.15 10.51 3.15
N ASP A 239 -4.97 10.57 1.83
CA ASP A 239 -4.17 9.59 1.09
C ASP A 239 -2.72 9.48 1.61
N ASP A 240 -2.08 10.61 1.88
CA ASP A 240 -0.71 10.66 2.40
C ASP A 240 -0.63 10.10 3.83
N LEU A 241 -1.63 10.42 4.65
CA LEU A 241 -1.71 9.95 6.04
C LEU A 241 -1.91 8.43 6.14
N VAL A 242 -2.63 7.84 5.20
CA VAL A 242 -2.94 6.39 5.17
C VAL A 242 -1.78 5.58 4.61
N SER A 243 -0.90 6.20 3.83
CA SER A 243 0.29 5.55 3.26
C SER A 243 1.22 4.99 4.35
N GLY A 244 1.35 3.66 4.39
CA GLY A 244 2.21 2.96 5.34
C GLY A 244 1.52 2.54 6.64
N LEU A 245 0.20 2.63 6.73
CA LEU A 245 -0.57 2.24 7.93
C LEU A 245 -0.40 0.76 8.26
N PHE A 246 -0.44 -0.12 7.27
CA PHE A 246 -0.18 -1.55 7.46
C PHE A 246 1.20 -1.81 8.09
N ASP A 247 2.21 -1.09 7.60
CA ASP A 247 3.60 -1.23 8.01
C ASP A 247 3.75 -0.79 9.47
N LEU A 248 3.12 0.32 9.84
CA LEU A 248 3.09 0.86 11.19
C LEU A 248 2.49 -0.17 12.18
N ASN A 249 1.38 -0.82 11.81
CA ASN A 249 0.77 -1.89 12.58
C ASN A 249 1.70 -3.09 12.73
N THR A 250 2.40 -3.46 11.65
CA THR A 250 3.35 -4.59 11.67
C THR A 250 4.52 -4.32 12.60
N ILE A 251 5.09 -3.10 12.58
CA ILE A 251 6.13 -2.67 13.51
C ILE A 251 5.62 -2.72 14.94
N LEU A 252 4.44 -2.15 15.22
CA LEU A 252 3.84 -2.19 16.57
C LEU A 252 3.68 -3.63 17.07
N SER A 253 3.30 -4.56 16.19
CA SER A 253 3.08 -5.96 16.54
C SER A 253 4.32 -6.75 16.96
N SER A 254 5.50 -6.24 16.59
CA SER A 254 6.79 -6.84 16.96
C SER A 254 7.28 -6.39 18.33
N LEU A 255 6.70 -5.32 18.88
CA LEU A 255 7.10 -4.77 20.17
C LEU A 255 6.34 -5.44 21.31
N THR A 256 7.07 -5.73 22.39
CA THR A 256 6.52 -6.23 23.64
C THR A 256 6.52 -5.12 24.70
N GLY A 257 5.46 -5.07 25.51
CA GLY A 257 5.34 -4.10 26.60
C GLY A 257 5.05 -2.65 26.18
N ILE A 258 5.12 -1.75 27.16
CA ILE A 258 4.85 -0.31 27.00
C ILE A 258 6.19 0.42 27.01
N SER A 259 6.70 0.75 25.83
CA SER A 259 7.88 1.59 25.64
C SER A 259 7.49 2.96 25.04
N PRO A 260 8.36 3.98 25.10
CA PRO A 260 8.13 5.24 24.39
C PRO A 260 7.85 5.04 22.89
N LEU A 261 8.57 4.10 22.25
CA LEU A 261 8.32 3.73 20.85
C LEU A 261 6.94 3.11 20.65
N THR A 262 6.51 2.21 21.55
CA THR A 262 5.16 1.64 21.53
C THR A 262 4.09 2.72 21.60
N LEU A 263 4.27 3.72 22.47
CA LEU A 263 3.33 4.83 22.63
C LEU A 263 3.28 5.72 21.38
N LEU A 264 4.44 6.03 20.79
CA LEU A 264 4.52 6.79 19.53
C LEU A 264 3.80 6.08 18.38
N LEU A 265 4.05 4.78 18.19
CA LEU A 265 3.39 3.97 17.16
C LEU A 265 1.86 3.93 17.38
N LYS A 266 1.40 3.70 18.61
CA LYS A 266 -0.02 3.72 18.96
C LYS A 266 -0.65 5.09 18.70
N GLY A 267 0.04 6.17 19.05
CA GLY A 267 -0.38 7.54 18.77
C GLY A 267 -0.56 7.78 17.27
N ASN A 268 0.44 7.40 16.46
CA ASN A 268 0.40 7.54 15.01
C ASN A 268 -0.75 6.74 14.36
N ILE A 269 -0.99 5.50 14.80
CA ILE A 269 -2.13 4.70 14.33
C ILE A 269 -3.46 5.37 14.74
N ALA A 270 -3.53 5.86 15.98
CA ALA A 270 -4.73 6.55 16.48
C ALA A 270 -5.00 7.86 15.72
N THR A 271 -3.98 8.53 15.20
CA THR A 271 -4.15 9.75 14.41
C THR A 271 -4.98 9.52 13.15
N VAL A 272 -4.77 8.40 12.44
CA VAL A 272 -5.58 8.06 11.25
C VAL A 272 -7.06 7.90 11.64
N GLU A 273 -7.35 7.11 12.68
CA GLU A 273 -8.72 6.86 13.14
C GLU A 273 -9.38 8.14 13.67
N ASN A 274 -8.64 8.95 14.41
CA ASN A 274 -9.14 10.22 14.94
C ASN A 274 -9.38 11.24 13.84
N TYR A 275 -8.58 11.23 12.78
CA TYR A 275 -8.78 12.11 11.65
C TYR A 275 -10.04 11.75 10.85
N ILE A 276 -10.33 10.46 10.64
CA ILE A 276 -11.60 10.02 10.02
C ILE A 276 -12.81 10.50 10.85
N LYS A 277 -12.74 10.37 12.18
CA LYS A 277 -13.78 10.88 13.09
C LYS A 277 -13.95 12.39 12.94
N TYR A 278 -12.84 13.12 12.94
CA TYR A 278 -12.83 14.57 12.79
C TYR A 278 -13.44 15.01 11.45
N LEU A 279 -12.99 14.44 10.33
CA LEU A 279 -13.53 14.70 9.00
C LEU A 279 -15.04 14.48 8.94
N THR A 280 -15.53 13.38 9.52
CA THR A 280 -16.97 13.06 9.53
C THR A 280 -17.77 14.07 10.36
N GLU A 281 -17.28 14.47 11.54
CA GLU A 281 -17.96 15.47 12.37
C GLU A 281 -17.98 16.85 11.68
N GLN A 282 -16.95 17.20 10.92
CA GLN A 282 -16.90 18.45 10.17
C GLN A 282 -17.89 18.44 8.99
N ILE A 283 -18.02 17.32 8.27
CA ILE A 283 -19.06 17.16 7.25
C ILE A 283 -20.46 17.32 7.87
N LYS A 284 -20.68 16.79 9.07
CA LYS A 284 -21.94 16.98 9.81
C LYS A 284 -22.18 18.44 10.22
N ILE A 285 -21.14 19.18 10.59
CA ILE A 285 -21.24 20.64 10.85
C ILE A 285 -21.63 21.37 9.55
N ILE A 286 -21.00 21.04 8.42
CA ILE A 286 -21.34 21.60 7.10
C ILE A 286 -22.80 21.33 6.75
N LEU A 287 -23.26 20.08 6.90
CA LEU A 287 -24.65 19.71 6.65
C LEU A 287 -25.63 20.57 7.45
N LYS A 288 -25.32 20.85 8.73
CA LYS A 288 -26.14 21.73 9.59
C LYS A 288 -26.08 23.19 9.15
N LYS A 289 -24.88 23.70 8.82
CA LYS A 289 -24.64 25.09 8.38
C LYS A 289 -25.45 25.45 7.13
N TYR A 290 -25.58 24.50 6.20
CA TYR A 290 -26.34 24.67 4.96
C TYR A 290 -27.78 24.12 5.03
N GLU A 291 -28.27 23.77 6.23
CA GLU A 291 -29.62 23.22 6.45
C GLU A 291 -29.97 22.00 5.57
N LEU A 292 -28.97 21.20 5.25
CA LEU A 292 -29.09 20.06 4.35
C LEU A 292 -29.68 18.85 5.07
N LYS A 293 -30.83 18.38 4.59
CA LYS A 293 -31.49 17.16 5.11
C LYS A 293 -30.82 15.92 4.56
N ALA A 294 -30.52 14.94 5.42
CA ALA A 294 -29.89 13.68 5.04
C ALA A 294 -30.54 12.96 3.84
N SER A 295 -31.88 13.00 3.72
CA SER A 295 -32.62 12.37 2.61
C SER A 295 -32.49 13.09 1.27
N LYS A 296 -32.09 14.37 1.28
CA LYS A 296 -31.93 15.23 0.09
C LYS A 296 -30.46 15.51 -0.22
N THR A 297 -29.54 14.85 0.47
CA THR A 297 -28.10 15.01 0.28
C THR A 297 -27.50 13.71 -0.20
N LYS A 298 -26.57 13.83 -1.14
CA LYS A 298 -25.71 12.75 -1.58
C LYS A 298 -24.26 13.10 -1.23
N ALA A 299 -23.54 12.15 -0.63
CA ALA A 299 -22.11 12.29 -0.36
C ALA A 299 -21.33 11.40 -1.33
N ILE A 300 -20.34 11.96 -1.99
CA ILE A 300 -19.39 11.22 -2.82
C ILE A 300 -18.03 11.25 -2.14
N ILE A 301 -17.44 10.09 -1.90
CA ILE A 301 -16.04 9.97 -1.52
C ILE A 301 -15.25 9.80 -2.82
N SER A 302 -14.48 10.82 -3.18
CA SER A 302 -13.58 10.81 -4.33
C SER A 302 -12.18 10.44 -3.87
N TRP A 303 -11.76 9.22 -4.17
CA TRP A 303 -10.45 8.73 -3.80
C TRP A 303 -9.91 7.74 -4.82
N THR A 304 -9.08 8.22 -5.73
CA THR A 304 -8.45 7.38 -6.74
C THR A 304 -7.22 6.70 -6.14
N PHE A 305 -7.23 5.38 -6.10
CA PHE A 305 -6.06 4.58 -5.75
C PHE A 305 -6.06 3.26 -6.51
N ASP A 306 -4.93 2.57 -6.51
CA ASP A 306 -4.79 1.30 -7.19
C ASP A 306 -5.38 0.14 -6.35
N PRO A 307 -6.47 -0.51 -6.80
CA PRO A 307 -7.10 -1.60 -6.04
C PRO A 307 -6.26 -2.88 -5.99
N ASN A 308 -5.23 -2.98 -6.82
CA ASN A 308 -4.34 -4.13 -6.94
C ASN A 308 -3.05 -3.98 -6.13
N GLU A 309 -2.86 -2.88 -5.38
CA GLU A 309 -1.74 -2.72 -4.44
C GLU A 309 -1.61 -3.93 -3.50
N MET A 310 -0.38 -4.26 -3.11
CA MET A 310 -0.09 -5.32 -2.16
C MET A 310 -0.82 -5.08 -0.84
N ARG A 311 -0.87 -3.82 -0.39
CA ARG A 311 -1.56 -3.39 0.83
C ARG A 311 -3.01 -3.03 0.58
N GLY A 312 -3.85 -3.24 1.59
CA GLY A 312 -5.27 -2.91 1.56
C GLY A 312 -5.65 -1.66 2.36
N ASP A 313 -4.68 -0.83 2.78
CA ASP A 313 -4.92 0.29 3.70
C ASP A 313 -6.01 1.24 3.21
N ARG A 314 -5.93 1.67 1.95
CA ARG A 314 -6.91 2.60 1.35
C ARG A 314 -8.30 1.97 1.24
N LEU A 315 -8.38 0.70 0.85
CA LEU A 315 -9.64 -0.07 0.80
C LEU A 315 -10.30 -0.18 2.18
N GLU A 316 -9.49 -0.35 3.23
CA GLU A 316 -9.98 -0.39 4.60
C GLU A 316 -10.49 0.98 5.05
N ILE A 317 -9.71 2.04 4.83
CA ILE A 317 -10.05 3.38 5.30
C ILE A 317 -11.24 3.98 4.56
N ILE A 318 -11.36 3.78 3.23
CA ILE A 318 -12.54 4.23 2.48
C ILE A 318 -13.82 3.54 2.97
N SER A 319 -13.74 2.25 3.33
CA SER A 319 -14.87 1.50 3.87
C SER A 319 -15.32 2.04 5.23
N ARG A 320 -14.36 2.39 6.11
CA ARG A 320 -14.65 3.02 7.40
C ARG A 320 -15.26 4.41 7.23
N LEU A 321 -14.73 5.22 6.32
CA LEU A 321 -15.24 6.57 6.04
C LEU A 321 -16.67 6.51 5.48
N GLU A 322 -16.93 5.62 4.52
CA GLU A 322 -18.28 5.41 3.96
C GLU A 322 -19.28 5.00 5.05
N SER A 323 -18.92 4.02 5.88
CA SER A 323 -19.77 3.55 6.97
C SER A 323 -20.15 4.70 7.92
N ARG A 324 -19.17 5.52 8.30
CA ARG A 324 -19.41 6.69 9.17
C ARG A 324 -20.24 7.79 8.50
N LEU A 325 -20.10 8.01 7.20
CA LEU A 325 -20.88 9.02 6.48
C LEU A 325 -22.35 8.60 6.32
N LYS A 326 -22.63 7.31 6.21
CA LYS A 326 -24.00 6.77 6.14
C LYS A 326 -24.82 7.05 7.40
N ASP A 327 -24.17 7.34 8.53
CA ASP A 327 -24.86 7.78 9.75
C ASP A 327 -25.46 9.19 9.63
N TYR A 328 -24.97 10.01 8.68
CA TYR A 328 -25.36 11.43 8.53
C TYR A 328 -26.01 11.76 7.19
N VAL A 329 -25.72 10.98 6.14
CA VAL A 329 -26.22 11.20 4.77
C VAL A 329 -26.90 9.93 4.27
N GLY A 330 -28.10 10.07 3.69
CA GLY A 330 -28.90 8.92 3.27
C GLY A 330 -28.36 8.19 2.03
N ASP A 331 -27.38 8.75 1.34
CA ASP A 331 -26.81 8.25 0.10
C ASP A 331 -25.32 8.57 0.04
N VAL A 332 -24.49 7.53 0.09
CA VAL A 332 -23.03 7.65 0.07
C VAL A 332 -22.49 6.76 -1.03
N GLU A 333 -21.74 7.33 -1.96
CA GLU A 333 -21.11 6.61 -3.06
C GLU A 333 -19.59 6.79 -3.03
N ARG A 334 -18.88 5.77 -3.51
CA ARG A 334 -17.44 5.82 -3.78
C ARG A 334 -17.27 6.06 -5.28
N HIS A 335 -16.46 7.04 -5.62
CA HIS A 335 -16.09 7.28 -7.01
C HIS A 335 -14.57 7.36 -7.13
N ASP A 336 -14.08 6.69 -8.15
CA ASP A 336 -12.78 7.04 -8.72
C ASP A 336 -12.97 8.33 -9.51
N SER A 337 -11.87 9.01 -9.81
CA SER A 337 -11.79 10.36 -10.40
C SER A 337 -12.54 10.64 -11.72
N ILE A 338 -13.34 9.71 -12.23
CA ILE A 338 -14.20 9.87 -13.40
C ILE A 338 -15.65 9.71 -12.94
N PHE A 339 -16.27 10.82 -12.52
CA PHE A 339 -17.72 10.87 -12.34
C PHE A 339 -18.26 12.16 -12.97
N ASP A 340 -19.22 11.99 -13.87
CA ASP A 340 -20.00 13.10 -14.41
C ASP A 340 -20.97 13.57 -13.33
N PHE A 341 -20.93 14.87 -13.02
CA PHE A 341 -21.88 15.52 -12.12
C PHE A 341 -23.26 15.61 -12.79
N TYR A 342 -23.91 14.48 -13.03
CA TYR A 342 -25.30 14.46 -13.49
C TYR A 342 -26.17 15.12 -12.41
N SER A 343 -27.10 15.98 -12.86
CA SER A 343 -28.03 16.69 -11.98
C SER A 343 -28.92 15.71 -11.24
N SER A 344 -28.52 15.30 -10.04
CA SER A 344 -29.44 14.66 -9.09
C SER A 344 -30.29 15.75 -8.44
N GLU A 345 -31.55 15.47 -8.14
CA GLU A 345 -32.39 16.36 -7.30
C GLU A 345 -31.79 16.60 -5.89
N LYS A 346 -30.78 15.80 -5.51
CA LYS A 346 -30.05 15.90 -4.24
C LYS A 346 -28.92 16.91 -4.34
N LYS A 347 -28.71 17.67 -3.26
CA LYS A 347 -27.49 18.47 -3.08
C LYS A 347 -26.30 17.54 -2.91
N LEU A 348 -25.18 17.90 -3.53
CA LEU A 348 -23.99 17.04 -3.59
C LEU A 348 -22.89 17.58 -2.68
N ILE A 349 -22.37 16.70 -1.83
CA ILE A 349 -21.14 16.92 -1.07
C ILE A 349 -20.08 15.96 -1.60
N VAL A 350 -18.93 16.48 -1.98
CA VAL A 350 -17.80 15.66 -2.47
C VAL A 350 -16.65 15.77 -1.48
N VAL A 351 -16.23 14.64 -0.94
CA VAL A 351 -15.05 14.52 -0.08
C VAL A 351 -13.88 14.10 -0.96
N SER A 352 -12.91 14.99 -1.15
CA SER A 352 -11.71 14.70 -1.93
C SER A 352 -10.59 14.20 -1.04
N CYS A 353 -10.20 12.95 -1.21
CA CYS A 353 -9.22 12.27 -0.35
C CYS A 353 -7.78 12.37 -0.84
N SER A 354 -7.53 12.89 -2.05
CA SER A 354 -6.19 13.16 -2.58
C SER A 354 -6.13 14.51 -3.32
N LYS A 355 -4.91 15.02 -3.54
CA LYS A 355 -4.65 16.20 -4.36
C LYS A 355 -5.09 16.01 -5.80
N ILE A 356 -4.79 14.84 -6.37
CA ILE A 356 -5.12 14.49 -7.77
C ILE A 356 -6.64 14.50 -7.97
N ASP A 357 -7.38 13.92 -7.04
CA ASP A 357 -8.84 13.92 -7.08
C ASP A 357 -9.40 15.35 -6.98
N PHE A 358 -8.86 16.16 -6.06
CA PHE A 358 -9.33 17.53 -5.85
C PHE A 358 -9.12 18.38 -7.11
N GLU A 359 -7.93 18.31 -7.71
CA GLU A 359 -7.62 19.06 -8.94
C GLU A 359 -8.50 18.63 -10.12
N ARG A 360 -8.81 17.33 -10.24
CA ARG A 360 -9.69 16.82 -11.29
C ARG A 360 -11.14 17.27 -11.10
N ILE A 361 -11.65 17.16 -9.87
CA ILE A 361 -12.98 17.67 -9.50
C ILE A 361 -13.07 19.17 -9.85
N ASN A 362 -12.04 19.95 -9.54
CA ASN A 362 -12.04 21.38 -9.78
C ASN A 362 -11.97 21.74 -11.28
N LYS A 363 -11.28 20.94 -12.09
CA LYS A 363 -11.21 21.14 -13.56
C LYS A 363 -12.50 20.78 -14.28
N ASN A 364 -13.22 19.77 -13.80
CA ASN A 364 -14.40 19.21 -14.47
C ASN A 364 -15.73 19.81 -13.97
N ASN A 365 -15.70 20.77 -13.06
CA ASN A 365 -16.92 21.34 -12.45
C ASN A 365 -17.30 22.72 -13.01
N PRO A 366 -18.43 22.82 -13.74
CA PRO A 366 -18.96 24.11 -14.19
C PRO A 366 -19.99 24.75 -13.24
N ASN A 367 -20.47 24.07 -12.18
CA ASN A 367 -21.67 24.49 -11.43
C ASN A 367 -21.44 24.79 -9.93
N SER A 368 -22.07 25.86 -9.43
CA SER A 368 -22.01 26.36 -8.04
C SER A 368 -22.80 25.54 -7.00
N GLU A 369 -23.39 24.41 -7.38
CA GLU A 369 -24.28 23.63 -6.50
C GLU A 369 -23.60 22.52 -5.67
N ILE A 370 -22.29 22.34 -5.84
CA ILE A 370 -21.53 21.25 -5.21
C ILE A 370 -20.68 21.82 -4.07
N ILE A 371 -20.75 21.17 -2.90
CA ILE A 371 -19.87 21.49 -1.77
C ILE A 371 -18.69 20.52 -1.83
N ILE A 372 -17.50 21.04 -2.08
CA ILE A 372 -16.27 20.24 -2.08
C ILE A 372 -15.57 20.40 -0.74
N VAL A 373 -15.31 19.28 -0.07
CA VAL A 373 -14.56 19.18 1.18
C VAL A 373 -13.23 18.52 0.87
N LYS A 374 -12.13 19.27 1.05
CA LYS A 374 -10.78 18.70 0.96
C LYS A 374 -10.49 17.94 2.25
N ALA A 375 -10.12 16.66 2.15
CA ALA A 375 -9.68 15.88 3.31
C ALA A 375 -8.21 16.20 3.65
N THR A 376 -7.90 17.47 3.93
CA THR A 376 -6.59 17.98 4.38
C THR A 376 -6.57 18.25 5.89
N PRO A 377 -5.40 18.43 6.54
CA PRO A 377 -5.31 18.67 7.99
C PRO A 377 -6.21 19.82 8.51
N LEU A 378 -6.28 20.94 7.79
CA LEU A 378 -7.08 22.11 8.16
C LEU A 378 -8.52 22.07 7.63
N LEU A 379 -8.86 21.05 6.81
CA LEU A 379 -10.12 20.89 6.07
C LEU A 379 -10.53 22.17 5.32
N GLY A 380 -10.13 22.26 4.06
CA GLY A 380 -10.60 23.33 3.18
C GLY A 380 -12.04 23.10 2.71
N GLU A 381 -12.96 24.00 3.06
CA GLU A 381 -14.24 24.18 2.35
C GLU A 381 -13.98 25.06 1.11
N SER A 382 -14.25 24.56 -0.09
CA SER A 382 -14.39 25.42 -1.28
C SER A 382 -15.85 25.40 -1.73
N SER A 383 -16.64 26.37 -1.29
CA SER A 383 -17.89 26.71 -1.94
C SER A 383 -17.56 27.67 -3.08
N MET A 384 -17.78 27.27 -4.33
CA MET A 384 -17.78 28.24 -5.43
C MET A 384 -19.08 29.06 -5.33
N GLN A 385 -19.03 30.13 -4.55
CA GLN A 385 -20.07 31.15 -4.57
C GLN A 385 -19.91 31.95 -5.87
N SER A 386 -20.97 31.93 -6.68
CA SER A 386 -21.19 32.84 -7.81
C SER A 386 -21.37 34.28 -7.32
#